data_AF-L2GPL4-F1
#
_entry.id   AF-L2GPL4-F1
#
_cell.length_a   1.000
_cell.length_b   1.000
_cell.length_c   1.000
_cell.angle_alpha   90.00
_cell.angle_beta   90.00
_cell.angle_gamma   90.00
#
_symmetry.space_group_name_H-M   'P 1'
#
loop_
_entity.id
_entity.type
_entity.pdbx_description
1 polymer ?
#
loop_
_entity_poly.entity_id
_entity_poly.type
_entity_poly.pdbx_seq_one_letter_code
_entity_poly.pdbx_strand_id
1 'polypeptide(L)'
;MSNENLAPRDAKVISIILRSLGIEECEPKVIVQLLEFAYKYSCDVLEDALLYAKLCERNVIAGKDLKLALQTKIGKHFVPAPPRALLQSTADQVNSKPLSQADQENLIRAPNLKSGLFSMEYIPEDKDINAKKKRVY
;
A
#
# COMPACT_ATOMS: atom_id res chain seq x y z
N MET A 1 -16.22 -18.26 28.79
CA MET A 1 -14.77 -18.39 29.12
C MET A 1 -14.17 -19.69 28.55
N SER A 2 -14.41 -20.05 27.27
CA SER A 2 -13.96 -21.37 26.77
C SER A 2 -13.81 -21.45 25.24
N ASN A 3 -13.17 -20.45 24.62
CA ASN A 3 -12.67 -20.56 23.24
C ASN A 3 -11.17 -20.23 23.11
N GLU A 4 -10.54 -19.71 24.17
CA GLU A 4 -9.10 -19.36 24.24
C GLU A 4 -8.18 -20.58 24.00
N ASN A 5 -8.64 -21.80 24.28
CA ASN A 5 -7.83 -23.01 24.18
C ASN A 5 -7.83 -23.70 22.81
N LEU A 6 -8.69 -23.29 21.86
CA LEU A 6 -8.77 -23.91 20.54
C LEU A 6 -7.95 -23.20 19.45
N ALA A 7 -7.47 -21.99 19.71
CA ALA A 7 -6.71 -21.22 18.73
C ALA A 7 -5.28 -21.79 18.54
N PRO A 8 -4.74 -21.82 17.30
CA PRO A 8 -3.37 -22.25 17.04
C PRO A 8 -2.36 -21.32 17.73
N ARG A 9 -1.16 -21.85 18.01
CA ARG A 9 -0.12 -21.14 18.78
C ARG A 9 0.18 -19.75 18.22
N ASP A 10 0.35 -19.63 16.91
CA ASP A 10 0.74 -18.36 16.28
C ASP A 10 -0.39 -17.33 16.32
N ALA A 11 -1.65 -17.76 16.27
CA ALA A 11 -2.79 -16.87 16.49
C ALA A 11 -2.79 -16.28 17.90
N LYS A 12 -2.39 -17.07 18.91
CA LYS A 12 -2.22 -16.57 20.29
C LYS A 12 -1.05 -15.59 20.41
N VAL A 13 0.03 -15.79 19.66
CA VAL A 13 1.15 -14.84 19.65
C VAL A 13 0.70 -13.50 19.08
N ILE A 14 -0.04 -13.52 17.96
CA ILE A 14 -0.59 -12.29 17.36
C ILE A 14 -1.58 -11.60 18.31
N SER A 15 -2.45 -12.34 19.01
CA SER A 15 -3.37 -11.73 19.97
C SER A 15 -2.64 -11.07 21.16
N ILE A 16 -1.54 -11.66 21.62
CA ILE A 16 -0.69 -11.06 22.66
C ILE A 16 -0.02 -9.78 22.15
N ILE A 17 0.47 -9.77 20.90
CA ILE A 17 1.03 -8.57 20.26
C ILE A 17 -0.01 -7.45 20.15
N LEU A 18 -1.24 -7.77 19.73
CA LEU A 18 -2.31 -6.78 19.65
C LEU A 18 -2.63 -6.19 21.03
N ARG A 19 -2.69 -7.04 22.06
CA ARG A 19 -2.92 -6.61 23.44
C ARG A 19 -1.79 -5.74 23.98
N SER A 20 -0.53 -6.02 23.64
CA SER A 20 0.61 -5.19 24.08
C SER A 20 0.62 -3.80 23.41
N LEU A 21 -0.03 -3.67 22.25
CA LEU A 21 -0.28 -2.39 21.58
C LEU A 21 -1.50 -1.64 22.12
N GLY A 22 -2.19 -2.18 23.14
CA GLY A 22 -3.39 -1.58 23.73
C GLY A 22 -4.69 -1.87 22.99
N ILE A 23 -4.69 -2.86 22.08
CA ILE A 23 -5.91 -3.29 21.37
C ILE A 23 -6.58 -4.40 22.18
N GLU A 24 -7.67 -4.08 22.87
CA GLU A 24 -8.38 -5.01 23.75
C GLU A 24 -9.38 -5.90 23.00
N GLU A 25 -10.04 -5.35 21.98
CA GLU A 25 -11.02 -6.06 21.15
C GLU A 25 -10.66 -5.93 19.66
N CYS A 26 -10.65 -7.06 18.94
CA CYS A 26 -10.42 -7.09 17.50
C CYS A 26 -11.32 -8.16 16.85
N GLU A 27 -11.68 -7.94 15.58
CA GLU A 27 -12.41 -8.95 14.81
C GLU A 27 -11.52 -10.19 14.61
N PRO A 28 -12.04 -11.43 14.77
CA PRO A 28 -11.26 -12.66 14.61
C PRO A 28 -10.51 -12.75 13.26
N LYS A 29 -11.09 -12.16 12.21
CA LYS A 29 -10.51 -12.15 10.85
C LYS A 29 -9.20 -11.37 10.77
N VAL A 30 -9.00 -10.36 11.62
CA VAL A 30 -7.76 -9.56 11.65
C VAL A 30 -6.57 -10.46 12.01
N ILE A 31 -6.74 -11.37 12.97
CA ILE A 31 -5.67 -12.29 13.38
C ILE A 31 -5.27 -13.19 12.20
N VAL A 32 -6.25 -13.70 11.44
CA VAL A 32 -6.00 -14.53 10.26
C VAL A 32 -5.27 -13.74 9.17
N GLN A 33 -5.69 -12.50 8.91
CA GLN A 33 -5.04 -11.63 7.93
C GLN A 33 -3.60 -11.29 8.32
N LEU A 34 -3.34 -11.04 9.61
CA LEU A 34 -1.98 -10.77 10.10
C LEU A 34 -1.10 -12.02 10.02
N LEU A 35 -1.64 -13.21 10.28
CA LEU A 35 -0.92 -14.47 10.06
C LEU A 35 -0.57 -14.67 8.59
N GLU A 36 -1.54 -14.47 7.69
CA GLU A 36 -1.32 -14.60 6.24
C GLU A 36 -0.28 -13.60 5.75
N PHE A 37 -0.36 -12.35 6.22
CA PHE A 37 0.63 -11.32 5.94
C PHE A 37 2.03 -11.72 6.43
N ALA A 38 2.16 -12.16 7.68
CA ALA A 38 3.44 -12.56 8.25
C ALA A 38 4.07 -13.72 7.48
N TYR A 39 3.26 -14.69 7.08
CA TYR A 39 3.70 -15.82 6.25
C TYR A 39 4.18 -15.35 4.87
N LYS A 40 3.33 -14.64 4.12
CA LYS A 40 3.67 -14.15 2.77
C LYS A 40 4.92 -13.26 2.79
N TYR A 41 4.98 -12.31 3.72
CA TYR A 41 6.12 -11.41 3.84
C TYR A 41 7.42 -12.18 4.15
N SER A 42 7.36 -13.16 5.05
CA SER A 42 8.54 -13.97 5.40
C SER A 42 8.99 -14.84 4.22
N CYS A 43 8.06 -15.47 3.50
CA CYS A 43 8.36 -16.21 2.27
C CYS A 43 9.02 -15.31 1.22
N ASP A 44 8.42 -14.16 0.93
CA ASP A 44 8.95 -13.21 -0.06
C ASP A 44 10.38 -12.72 0.30
N VAL A 45 10.67 -12.49 1.58
CA VAL A 45 12.01 -12.10 2.04
C VAL A 45 13.00 -13.27 1.92
N LEU A 46 12.57 -14.49 2.24
CA LEU A 46 13.41 -15.69 2.13
C LEU A 46 13.72 -16.06 0.68
N GLU A 47 12.77 -15.88 -0.23
CA GLU A 47 12.97 -16.08 -1.67
C GLU A 47 14.02 -15.12 -2.23
N ASP A 48 13.93 -13.83 -1.89
CA ASP A 48 14.93 -12.83 -2.29
C ASP A 48 16.31 -13.14 -1.67
N ALA A 49 16.35 -13.53 -0.40
CA ALA A 49 17.59 -13.91 0.26
C ALA A 49 18.23 -15.17 -0.35
N LEU A 50 17.42 -16.14 -0.77
CA LEU A 50 17.90 -17.34 -1.48
C LEU A 50 18.46 -16.96 -2.85
N LEU A 51 17.83 -16.02 -3.57
CA LEU A 51 18.36 -15.50 -4.83
C LEU A 51 19.73 -14.86 -4.62
N TYR A 52 19.90 -14.06 -3.56
CA TYR A 52 21.19 -13.45 -3.23
C TYR A 52 22.26 -14.45 -2.81
N ALA A 53 21.90 -15.50 -2.07
CA ALA A 53 22.82 -16.58 -1.75
C ALA A 53 23.31 -17.29 -3.04
N LYS A 54 22.40 -17.56 -3.99
CA LYS A 54 22.73 -18.16 -5.29
C LYS A 54 23.65 -17.29 -6.14
N LEU A 55 23.50 -15.96 -6.09
CA LEU A 55 24.43 -15.02 -6.75
C LEU A 55 25.86 -15.13 -6.20
N CYS A 56 26.02 -15.58 -4.95
CA CYS A 56 27.32 -15.87 -4.34
C CYS A 56 27.71 -17.35 -4.44
N GLU A 57 27.09 -18.14 -5.31
CA GLU A 57 27.30 -19.59 -5.47
C GLU A 57 27.08 -20.40 -4.17
N ARG A 58 26.29 -19.85 -3.23
CA ARG A 58 25.93 -20.50 -1.97
C ARG A 58 24.49 -20.98 -2.02
N ASN A 59 24.26 -22.21 -1.55
CA ASN A 59 22.91 -22.77 -1.37
C ASN A 59 22.36 -22.58 0.05
N VAL A 60 23.14 -21.96 0.95
CA VAL A 60 22.77 -21.69 2.34
C VAL A 60 22.63 -20.18 2.52
N ILE A 61 21.47 -19.76 3.01
CA ILE A 61 21.16 -18.35 3.30
C ILE A 61 22.00 -17.88 4.48
N ALA A 62 22.76 -16.80 4.29
CA ALA A 62 23.49 -16.13 5.36
C ALA A 62 22.71 -14.92 5.87
N GLY A 63 23.00 -14.46 7.09
CA GLY A 63 22.37 -13.26 7.67
C GLY A 63 22.58 -11.98 6.84
N LYS A 64 23.66 -11.91 6.05
CA LYS A 64 23.91 -10.79 5.12
C LYS A 64 22.90 -10.77 3.97
N ASP A 65 22.51 -11.94 3.46
CA ASP A 65 21.55 -12.08 2.37
C ASP A 65 20.15 -11.64 2.82
N LEU A 66 19.75 -12.05 4.04
CA LEU A 66 18.51 -11.57 4.68
C LEU A 66 18.51 -10.06 4.91
N LYS A 67 19.62 -9.50 5.41
CA LYS A 67 19.73 -8.06 5.64
C LYS A 67 19.58 -7.27 4.34
N LEU A 68 20.19 -7.75 3.25
CA LEU A 68 20.07 -7.12 1.94
C LEU A 68 18.62 -7.23 1.41
N ALA A 69 17.98 -8.39 1.53
CA ALA A 69 16.59 -8.60 1.11
C ALA A 69 15.61 -7.65 1.83
N LEU A 70 15.78 -7.49 3.14
CA LEU A 70 14.98 -6.56 3.93
C LEU A 70 15.22 -5.10 3.51
N GLN A 71 16.47 -4.69 3.31
CA GLN A 71 16.81 -3.32 2.90
C GLN A 71 16.15 -2.95 1.56
N THR A 72 16.14 -3.88 0.59
CA THR A 72 15.49 -3.66 -0.71
C THR A 72 13.97 -3.51 -0.57
N LYS A 73 13.32 -4.25 0.34
CA LYS A 73 11.86 -4.17 0.53
C LYS A 73 11.40 -2.95 1.33
N ILE A 74 12.17 -2.50 2.33
CA ILE A 74 11.80 -1.36 3.19
C ILE A 74 11.51 -0.11 2.33
N GLY A 75 12.37 0.23 1.38
CA GLY A 75 12.21 1.42 0.53
C GLY A 75 10.96 1.41 -0.37
N LYS A 76 10.37 0.24 -0.64
CA LYS A 76 9.19 0.09 -1.52
C LYS A 76 7.89 0.01 -0.74
N HIS A 77 7.87 -0.72 0.37
CA HIS A 77 6.63 -1.06 1.09
C HIS A 77 6.47 -0.32 2.42
N PHE A 78 7.58 0.08 3.04
CA PHE A 78 7.59 0.72 4.36
C PHE A 78 8.29 2.06 4.27
N VAL A 79 7.57 3.05 3.76
CA VAL A 79 8.10 4.41 3.63
C VAL A 79 8.06 5.07 5.01
N PRO A 80 9.21 5.40 5.62
CA PRO A 80 9.21 6.18 6.86
C PRO A 80 8.64 7.57 6.61
N ALA A 81 8.23 8.26 7.67
CA ALA A 81 7.80 9.64 7.57
C ALA A 81 8.90 10.47 6.86
N PRO A 82 8.55 11.28 5.85
CA PRO A 82 9.53 12.03 5.07
C PRO A 82 10.33 12.98 5.98
N PRO A 83 11.64 13.16 5.75
CA PRO A 83 12.46 14.03 6.57
C PRO A 83 11.91 15.47 6.62
N ARG A 84 11.91 16.07 7.82
CA ARG A 84 11.45 17.46 8.02
C ARG A 84 12.14 18.46 7.10
N ALA A 85 13.43 18.28 6.82
CA ALA A 85 14.18 19.15 5.93
C ALA A 85 13.62 19.17 4.50
N LEU A 86 13.20 18.01 3.98
CA LEU A 86 12.58 17.90 2.66
C LEU A 86 11.19 18.56 2.64
N LEU A 87 10.41 18.37 3.70
CA LEU A 87 9.12 19.06 3.85
C LEU A 87 9.30 20.58 3.93
N GLN A 88 10.30 21.06 4.66
CA GLN A 88 10.60 22.49 4.79
C GLN A 88 11.04 23.09 3.46
N SER A 89 11.97 22.45 2.74
CA SER A 89 12.40 22.96 1.41
C SER A 89 11.24 23.01 0.42
N THR A 90 10.34 22.03 0.49
CA THR A 90 9.14 21.99 -0.36
C THR A 90 8.17 23.11 0.05
N ALA A 91 7.97 23.31 1.35
CA ALA A 91 7.13 24.39 1.87
C ALA A 91 7.70 25.76 1.45
N ASP A 92 9.00 25.99 1.57
CA ASP A 92 9.63 27.25 1.17
C ASP A 92 9.46 27.49 -0.34
N GLN A 93 9.61 26.45 -1.15
CA GLN A 93 9.38 26.53 -2.60
C GLN A 93 7.92 26.86 -2.94
N VAL A 94 6.95 26.22 -2.28
CA VAL A 94 5.51 26.45 -2.52
C VAL A 94 5.09 27.82 -2.01
N ASN A 95 5.53 28.19 -0.81
CA ASN A 95 5.18 29.44 -0.13
C ASN A 95 5.91 30.66 -0.72
N SER A 96 6.92 30.46 -1.57
CA SER A 96 7.55 31.56 -2.32
C SER A 96 6.59 32.22 -3.31
N LYS A 97 5.53 31.50 -3.73
CA LYS A 97 4.51 32.04 -4.63
C LYS A 97 3.51 32.85 -3.81
N PRO A 98 3.32 34.15 -4.10
CA PRO A 98 2.33 34.96 -3.39
C PRO A 98 0.93 34.40 -3.64
N LEU A 99 0.05 34.56 -2.65
CA LEU A 99 -1.35 34.19 -2.78
C LEU A 99 -1.98 34.96 -3.94
N SER A 100 -2.88 34.30 -4.68
CA SER A 100 -3.73 34.99 -5.64
C SER A 100 -4.56 36.05 -4.91
N GLN A 101 -4.78 37.20 -5.56
CA GLN A 101 -5.62 38.25 -4.98
C GLN A 101 -7.01 37.69 -4.64
N ALA A 102 -7.52 38.07 -3.47
CA ALA A 102 -8.88 37.73 -3.08
C ALA A 102 -9.86 38.49 -3.97
N ASP A 103 -10.85 37.79 -4.53
CA ASP A 103 -11.94 38.42 -5.27
C ASP A 103 -12.77 39.28 -4.29
N GLN A 104 -13.21 40.45 -4.73
CA GLN A 104 -14.02 41.36 -3.90
C GLN A 104 -15.46 40.87 -3.71
N GLU A 105 -15.90 39.93 -4.54
CA GLU A 105 -17.24 39.37 -4.48
C GLU A 105 -17.30 38.17 -3.54
N ASN A 106 -18.37 38.09 -2.73
CA ASN A 106 -18.64 36.97 -1.83
C ASN A 106 -19.12 35.70 -2.59
N LEU A 107 -18.49 35.38 -3.71
CA LEU A 107 -18.82 34.22 -4.55
C LEU A 107 -17.74 33.14 -4.44
N ILE A 108 -18.15 31.89 -4.59
CA ILE A 108 -17.22 30.75 -4.61
C ILE A 108 -16.59 30.66 -6.01
N ARG A 109 -15.27 30.78 -6.09
CA ARG A 109 -14.52 30.68 -7.36
C ARG A 109 -14.47 29.23 -7.84
N ALA A 110 -15.24 28.90 -8.87
CA ALA A 110 -15.14 27.61 -9.53
C ALA A 110 -13.88 27.55 -10.42
N PRO A 111 -13.20 26.38 -10.50
CA PRO A 111 -12.21 26.13 -11.55
C PRO A 111 -12.82 26.35 -12.94
N ASN A 112 -12.00 26.76 -13.92
CA ASN A 112 -12.49 26.97 -15.27
C ASN A 112 -13.07 25.67 -15.86
N LEU A 113 -13.98 25.76 -16.84
CA LEU A 113 -14.68 24.60 -17.41
C LEU A 113 -13.73 23.52 -17.95
N LYS A 114 -12.54 23.89 -18.42
CA LYS A 114 -11.52 22.97 -18.96
C LYS A 114 -10.72 22.23 -17.88
N SER A 115 -10.57 22.84 -16.71
CA SER A 115 -9.87 22.31 -15.53
C SER A 115 -10.81 21.61 -14.57
N GLY A 116 -12.09 21.99 -14.59
CA GLY A 116 -13.14 21.37 -13.81
C GLY A 116 -13.68 20.13 -14.52
N LEU A 117 -14.16 19.18 -13.74
CA LEU A 117 -14.76 17.93 -14.24
C LEU A 117 -16.22 18.13 -14.70
N PHE A 118 -16.57 19.33 -15.15
CA PHE A 118 -17.95 19.70 -15.49
C PHE A 118 -18.35 19.24 -16.91
N SER A 119 -17.38 18.98 -17.79
CA SER A 119 -17.62 18.65 -19.20
C SER A 119 -17.21 17.22 -19.58
N MET A 120 -17.10 16.29 -18.61
CA MET A 120 -16.90 14.87 -18.95
C MET A 120 -18.22 14.28 -19.44
N GLU A 121 -18.43 14.30 -20.75
CA GLU A 121 -19.48 13.53 -21.40
C GLU A 121 -19.00 12.07 -21.54
N TYR A 122 -19.65 11.13 -20.84
CA TYR A 122 -19.41 9.71 -21.06
C TYR A 122 -20.09 9.29 -22.35
N ILE A 123 -19.31 8.97 -23.38
CA ILE A 123 -19.83 8.37 -24.61
C ILE A 123 -19.93 6.87 -24.35
N PRO A 124 -21.15 6.28 -24.32
CA PRO A 124 -21.29 4.84 -24.22
C PRO A 124 -20.70 4.19 -25.48
N GLU A 125 -19.79 3.23 -25.31
CA GLU A 125 -19.40 2.35 -26.40
C GLU A 125 -20.61 1.49 -26.78
N ASP A 126 -21.16 1.74 -27.97
CA ASP A 126 -22.11 0.83 -28.60
C ASP A 126 -21.38 -0.49 -28.86
N LYS A 127 -21.57 -1.47 -27.98
CA LYS A 127 -21.09 -2.82 -28.21
C LYS A 127 -21.72 -3.34 -29.50
N ASP A 128 -20.93 -3.54 -30.54
CA ASP A 128 -21.35 -4.13 -31.81
C ASP A 128 -22.11 -5.45 -31.57
N ILE A 129 -23.43 -5.38 -31.55
CA ILE A 129 -24.34 -6.53 -31.36
C ILE A 129 -24.22 -7.49 -32.56
N ASN A 130 -23.65 -7.05 -33.68
CA ASN A 130 -23.59 -7.79 -34.94
C ASN A 130 -22.31 -8.61 -35.18
N ALA A 131 -21.29 -8.56 -34.32
CA ALA A 131 -20.08 -9.39 -34.49
C ALA A 131 -20.34 -10.90 -34.31
N LYS A 132 -21.50 -11.31 -33.76
CA LYS A 132 -21.86 -12.73 -33.56
C LYS A 132 -22.57 -13.40 -34.74
N LYS A 133 -22.79 -12.73 -35.88
CA LYS A 133 -23.47 -13.35 -37.06
C LYS A 133 -22.56 -13.90 -38.16
N LYS A 134 -21.23 -13.98 -37.94
CA LYS A 134 -20.30 -14.67 -38.86
C LYS A 134 -19.75 -15.96 -38.24
N ARG A 135 -20.59 -17.00 -38.19
CA ARG A 135 -20.15 -18.42 -38.22
C ARG A 135 -21.14 -19.15 -39.13
N VAL A 136 -20.80 -19.22 -40.42
CA VAL A 136 -20.33 -20.43 -41.13
C VAL A 136 -21.49 -21.39 -41.41
N TYR A 137 -21.94 -21.42 -42.66
CA TYR A 137 -22.40 -22.64 -43.32
C TYR A 137 -21.20 -23.21 -44.09
#